data_AF-A0A2T2V896-F1
#
_entry.id   AF-A0A2T2V896-F1
#
_cell.length_a   1.000
_cell.length_b   1.000
_cell.length_c   1.000
_cell.angle_alpha   90.00
_cell.angle_beta   90.00
_cell.angle_gamma   90.00
#
_symmetry.space_group_name_H-M   'P 1'
#
loop_
_entity.id
_entity.type
_entity.pdbx_description
1 polymer ?
#
loop_
_entity_poly.entity_id
_entity_poly.type
_entity_poly.pdbx_seq_one_letter_code
_entity_poly.pdbx_strand_id
1 'polypeptide(L)'
;MTQHGGQRNSFLDKLRAQYKMVILNEETYEEKASFNLTRLNVLVIISSVVVVLVFLITSLIILTPIKQYIPGYGDIQSKQELVELRLKTDSLANVVAKRDSWISNIQNVFEGKIDTSVSKNTNEPFLYDTVKLDKIPPEDKALRQDIERSDEFSPASAKASTSKSEPAAGKLFFPPVKGYVTNQFNRQTNHIGVDIVAPADETVKAALEGHVIMASWTLETM
;
A
#
# COMPACT_ATOMS: atom_id res chain seq x y z
N MET A 1 -62.58 17.01 -25.17
CA MET A 1 -61.38 16.33 -24.61
C MET A 1 -60.24 17.32 -24.71
N THR A 2 -59.46 17.71 -23.70
CA THR A 2 -59.28 17.33 -22.29
C THR A 2 -58.44 18.45 -21.67
N GLN A 3 -58.78 18.90 -20.46
CA GLN A 3 -57.98 19.87 -19.70
C GLN A 3 -56.74 19.21 -19.07
N HIS A 4 -55.59 19.89 -19.11
CA HIS A 4 -54.48 19.63 -18.17
C HIS A 4 -53.91 20.98 -17.69
N GLY A 5 -54.51 21.52 -16.62
CA GLY A 5 -53.97 22.62 -15.84
C GLY A 5 -52.88 22.12 -14.87
N GLY A 6 -51.69 22.70 -14.95
CA GLY A 6 -50.52 22.31 -14.18
C GLY A 6 -50.64 22.60 -12.67
N GLN A 7 -50.65 21.54 -11.85
CA GLN A 7 -50.65 21.59 -10.38
C GLN A 7 -49.25 21.82 -9.78
N ARG A 8 -48.48 22.83 -10.20
CA ARG A 8 -47.08 22.99 -9.73
C ARG A 8 -46.88 23.85 -8.47
N ASN A 9 -47.93 24.48 -7.92
CA ASN A 9 -47.77 25.44 -6.80
C ASN A 9 -48.37 24.99 -5.44
N SER A 10 -49.21 23.96 -5.39
CA SER A 10 -49.92 23.58 -4.14
C SER A 10 -48.99 23.07 -3.03
N PHE A 11 -47.84 22.50 -3.37
CA PHE A 11 -46.90 21.97 -2.38
C PHE A 11 -46.16 23.10 -1.64
N LEU A 12 -45.71 24.14 -2.33
CA LEU A 12 -45.00 25.27 -1.73
C LEU A 12 -45.91 26.10 -0.81
N ASP A 13 -47.19 26.25 -1.18
CA ASP A 13 -48.18 26.94 -0.36
C ASP A 13 -48.49 26.16 0.94
N LYS A 14 -48.55 24.83 0.85
CA LYS A 14 -48.70 23.95 2.04
C LYS A 14 -47.47 24.00 2.97
N LEU A 15 -46.27 24.25 2.45
CA LEU A 15 -45.05 24.40 3.25
C LEU A 15 -44.96 25.76 3.97
N ARG A 16 -45.59 26.81 3.41
CA ARG A 16 -45.64 28.16 3.99
C ARG A 16 -46.81 28.40 4.95
N ALA A 17 -47.74 27.46 5.05
CA ALA A 17 -48.83 27.53 6.02
C ALA A 17 -48.28 27.70 7.46
N GLN A 18 -48.77 28.73 8.15
CA GLN A 18 -48.39 29.06 9.52
C GLN A 18 -49.28 28.29 10.49
N TYR A 19 -48.68 27.53 11.40
CA TYR A 19 -49.37 26.82 12.47
C TYR A 19 -48.94 27.42 13.81
N LYS A 20 -49.90 27.85 14.64
CA LYS A 20 -49.63 28.32 16.00
C LYS A 20 -49.72 27.12 16.95
N MET A 21 -48.60 26.71 17.53
CA MET A 21 -48.58 25.76 18.63
C MET A 21 -48.61 26.56 19.93
N VAL A 22 -49.55 26.26 20.81
CA VAL A 22 -49.72 26.93 22.11
C VAL A 22 -49.64 25.90 23.21
N ILE A 23 -48.87 26.20 24.24
CA ILE A 23 -48.77 25.42 25.47
C ILE A 23 -49.56 26.17 26.54
N LEU A 24 -50.70 25.62 26.93
CA LEU A 24 -51.55 26.14 28.01
C LEU A 24 -51.29 25.39 29.31
N ASN A 25 -51.42 26.08 30.44
CA ASN A 25 -51.53 25.43 31.74
C ASN A 25 -52.90 24.77 31.90
N GLU A 26 -52.95 23.50 32.29
CA GLU A 26 -54.18 22.72 32.37
C GLU A 26 -55.12 23.20 33.49
N GLU A 27 -54.59 23.74 34.58
CA GLU A 27 -55.40 24.20 35.72
C GLU A 27 -55.85 25.67 35.60
N THR A 28 -54.99 26.56 35.09
CA THR A 28 -55.28 28.00 35.03
C THR A 28 -55.65 28.50 33.65
N TYR A 29 -55.56 27.65 32.61
CA TYR A 29 -55.76 28.02 31.20
C TYR A 29 -54.91 29.21 30.71
N GLU A 30 -53.83 29.55 31.43
CA GLU A 30 -52.90 30.60 31.00
C GLU A 30 -51.98 30.08 29.88
N GLU A 31 -51.83 30.85 28.80
CA GLU A 31 -50.83 30.57 27.74
C GLU A 31 -49.42 30.75 28.34
N LYS A 32 -48.68 29.66 28.55
CA LYS A 32 -47.30 29.71 29.06
C LYS A 32 -46.26 29.90 27.95
N ALA A 33 -46.55 29.42 26.74
CA ALA A 33 -45.70 29.65 25.57
C ALA A 33 -46.52 29.51 24.27
N SER A 34 -46.28 30.40 23.29
CA SER A 34 -46.82 30.27 21.94
C SER A 34 -45.72 30.36 20.89
N PHE A 35 -45.69 29.40 19.97
CA PHE A 35 -44.72 29.31 18.89
C PHE A 35 -45.43 29.28 17.54
N ASN A 36 -45.06 30.18 16.64
CA ASN A 36 -45.51 30.13 15.24
C ASN A 36 -44.56 29.23 14.44
N LEU A 37 -45.00 28.01 14.17
CA LEU A 37 -44.24 27.00 13.43
C LEU A 37 -44.75 26.92 11.99
N THR A 38 -43.86 27.12 11.03
CA THR A 38 -44.12 26.70 9.64
C THR A 38 -43.52 25.31 9.45
N ARG A 39 -44.10 24.50 8.54
CA ARG A 39 -43.56 23.16 8.21
C ARG A 39 -42.10 23.24 7.76
N LEU A 40 -41.74 24.35 7.11
CA LEU A 40 -40.38 24.65 6.69
C LEU A 40 -39.45 24.90 7.88
N ASN A 41 -39.86 25.69 8.89
CA ASN A 41 -39.01 25.96 10.05
C ASN A 41 -38.73 24.69 10.88
N VAL A 42 -39.73 23.82 11.04
CA VAL A 42 -39.56 22.52 11.70
C VAL A 42 -38.54 21.65 10.94
N LEU A 43 -38.61 21.61 9.61
CA LEU A 43 -37.66 20.88 8.78
C LEU A 43 -36.24 21.45 8.91
N VAL A 44 -36.09 22.78 8.92
CA VAL A 44 -34.80 23.44 9.12
C VAL A 44 -34.20 23.11 10.49
N ILE A 45 -35.00 23.16 11.57
CA ILE A 45 -34.54 22.80 12.93
C ILE A 45 -34.07 21.34 12.98
N ILE A 46 -34.86 20.41 12.44
CA ILE A 46 -34.49 18.97 12.40
C ILE A 46 -33.20 18.78 11.60
N SER A 47 -33.10 19.40 10.41
CA SER A 47 -31.91 19.29 9.57
C SER A 47 -30.67 19.88 10.24
N SER A 48 -30.81 21.01 10.93
CA SER A 48 -29.75 21.64 11.72
C SER A 48 -29.25 20.71 12.82
N VAL A 49 -30.17 20.07 13.58
CA VAL A 49 -29.80 19.10 14.63
C VAL A 49 -29.03 17.93 14.05
N VAL A 50 -29.47 17.38 12.91
CA VAL A 50 -28.77 16.27 12.23
C VAL A 50 -27.37 16.69 11.80
N VAL A 51 -27.20 17.86 11.18
CA VAL A 51 -25.90 18.37 10.74
C VAL A 51 -24.97 18.57 11.94
N VAL A 52 -25.46 19.16 13.03
CA VAL A 52 -24.69 19.33 14.27
C VAL A 52 -24.27 17.97 14.84
N LEU A 53 -25.17 16.98 14.85
CA LEU A 53 -24.89 15.64 15.37
C LEU A 53 -23.83 14.90 14.54
N VAL A 54 -23.92 14.96 13.21
CA VAL A 54 -22.91 14.40 12.30
C VAL A 54 -21.56 15.09 12.48
N PHE A 55 -21.56 16.42 12.61
CA PHE A 55 -20.34 17.19 12.87
C PHE A 55 -19.70 16.80 14.20
N LEU A 56 -20.50 16.66 15.26
CA LEU A 56 -20.03 16.27 16.58
C LEU A 56 -19.44 14.86 16.57
N ILE A 57 -20.12 13.89 15.93
CA ILE A 57 -19.61 12.51 15.77
C ILE A 57 -18.29 12.50 14.98
N THR A 58 -18.24 13.24 13.87
CA THR A 58 -17.02 13.30 13.03
C THR A 58 -15.87 13.94 13.78
N SER A 59 -16.13 15.03 14.51
CA SER A 59 -15.16 15.68 15.40
C SER A 59 -14.66 14.71 16.47
N LEU A 60 -15.58 13.94 17.09
CA LEU A 60 -15.23 12.93 18.08
C LEU A 60 -14.31 11.84 17.50
N ILE A 61 -14.57 11.38 16.28
CA ILE A 61 -13.74 10.36 15.59
C ILE A 61 -12.33 10.88 15.30
N ILE A 62 -12.19 12.17 14.95
CA ILE A 62 -10.89 12.78 14.68
C ILE A 62 -10.12 13.02 15.98
N LEU A 63 -10.79 13.52 17.02
CA LEU A 63 -10.17 13.88 18.30
C LEU A 63 -9.87 12.66 19.18
N THR A 64 -10.60 11.55 18.98
CA THR A 64 -10.43 10.32 19.77
C THR A 64 -9.65 9.28 18.97
N PRO A 65 -8.63 8.62 19.53
CA PRO A 65 -7.78 7.65 18.81
C PRO A 65 -8.47 6.31 18.51
N ILE A 66 -9.80 6.24 18.36
CA ILE A 66 -10.53 5.01 18.04
C ILE A 66 -10.07 4.42 16.70
N LYS A 67 -9.65 5.25 15.73
CA LYS A 67 -9.10 4.77 14.45
C LYS A 67 -7.85 3.89 14.62
N GLN A 68 -7.08 4.11 15.69
CA GLN A 68 -5.83 3.38 15.95
C GLN A 68 -6.08 1.93 16.41
N TYR A 69 -7.29 1.63 16.85
CA TYR A 69 -7.70 0.27 17.26
C TYR A 69 -8.18 -0.60 16.09
N ILE A 70 -8.31 -0.06 14.88
CA ILE A 70 -8.65 -0.85 13.69
C ILE A 70 -7.34 -1.38 13.08
N PRO A 71 -7.04 -2.69 13.21
CA PRO A 71 -5.86 -3.27 12.59
C PRO A 71 -5.94 -3.09 11.07
N GLY A 72 -4.96 -2.38 10.50
CA GLY A 72 -4.91 -2.03 9.07
C GLY A 72 -4.72 -0.55 8.77
N TYR A 73 -5.21 0.36 9.64
CA TYR A 73 -5.11 1.82 9.50
C TYR A 73 -4.16 2.46 10.53
N GLY A 74 -3.20 1.69 11.03
CA GLY A 74 -2.14 2.20 11.90
C GLY A 74 -1.20 3.15 11.15
N ASP A 75 -0.70 4.17 11.84
CA ASP A 75 0.23 5.15 11.30
C ASP A 75 1.42 4.46 10.60
N ILE A 76 1.64 4.82 9.33
CA ILE A 76 2.66 4.20 8.48
C ILE A 76 4.05 4.48 9.07
N GLN A 77 4.21 5.63 9.74
CA GLN A 77 5.46 5.99 10.40
C GLN A 77 5.80 5.04 11.55
N SER A 78 4.82 4.72 12.40
CA SER A 78 5.02 3.78 13.51
C SER A 78 5.40 2.37 13.02
N LYS A 79 4.92 1.95 11.84
CA LYS A 79 5.32 0.66 11.25
C LYS A 79 6.77 0.66 10.77
N GLN A 80 7.21 1.73 10.12
CA GLN A 80 8.59 1.85 9.63
C GLN A 80 9.58 1.88 10.80
N GLU A 81 9.29 2.66 11.83
CA GLU A 81 10.09 2.71 13.06
C GLU A 81 10.16 1.34 13.76
N LEU A 82 9.04 0.62 13.81
CA LEU A 82 8.99 -0.72 14.40
C LEU A 82 9.85 -1.72 13.62
N VAL A 83 9.84 -1.65 12.28
CA VAL A 83 10.68 -2.49 11.42
C VAL A 83 12.15 -2.16 11.61
N GLU A 84 12.51 -0.87 11.61
CA GLU A 84 13.90 -0.44 11.83
C GLU A 84 14.41 -0.87 13.21
N LEU A 85 13.59 -0.69 14.25
CA LEU A 85 13.92 -1.11 15.61
C LEU A 85 14.11 -2.63 15.67
N ARG A 86 13.23 -3.40 15.02
CA ARG A 86 13.36 -4.86 14.95
C ARG A 86 14.68 -5.29 14.31
N LEU A 87 15.06 -4.67 13.19
CA LEU A 87 16.33 -4.96 12.51
C LEU A 87 17.55 -4.62 13.38
N LYS A 88 17.52 -3.47 14.05
CA LYS A 88 18.60 -3.06 14.97
C LYS A 88 18.71 -4.03 16.16
N THR A 89 17.59 -4.44 16.75
CA THR A 89 17.57 -5.37 17.87
C THR A 89 18.08 -6.76 17.47
N ASP A 90 17.69 -7.27 16.29
CA ASP A 90 18.18 -8.54 15.77
C ASP A 90 19.71 -8.51 15.53
N SER A 91 20.20 -7.43 14.90
CA SER A 91 21.63 -7.22 14.73
C SER A 91 22.36 -7.15 16.07
N LEU A 92 21.80 -6.48 17.07
CA LEU A 92 22.41 -6.37 18.40
C LEU A 92 22.44 -7.73 19.10
N ALA A 93 21.36 -8.52 19.01
CA ALA A 93 21.28 -9.86 19.57
C ALA A 93 22.39 -10.78 19.01
N ASN A 94 22.64 -10.72 17.70
CA ASN A 94 23.73 -11.48 17.08
C ASN A 94 25.11 -11.05 17.59
N VAL A 95 25.34 -9.73 17.73
CA VAL A 95 26.61 -9.22 18.27
C VAL A 95 26.80 -9.65 19.73
N VAL A 96 25.74 -9.62 20.54
CA VAL A 96 25.79 -10.09 21.93
C VAL A 96 26.08 -11.59 21.99
N ALA A 97 25.40 -12.42 21.20
CA ALA A 97 25.64 -13.87 21.16
C ALA A 97 27.10 -14.23 20.79
N LYS A 98 27.69 -13.48 19.85
CA LYS A 98 29.10 -13.64 19.48
C LYS A 98 30.04 -13.22 20.61
N ARG A 99 29.73 -12.14 21.31
CA ARG A 99 30.52 -11.69 22.47
C ARG A 99 30.46 -12.69 23.61
N ASP A 100 29.28 -13.22 23.91
CA ASP A 100 29.09 -14.21 24.97
C ASP A 100 29.87 -15.50 24.66
N SER A 101 29.82 -15.95 23.40
CA SER A 101 30.62 -17.09 22.93
C SER A 101 32.13 -16.82 23.05
N TRP A 102 32.59 -15.62 22.70
CA TRP A 102 33.99 -15.24 22.82
C TRP A 102 34.47 -15.18 24.28
N ILE A 103 33.67 -14.58 25.18
CA ILE A 103 33.96 -14.53 26.62
C ILE A 103 34.02 -15.95 27.20
N SER A 104 33.04 -16.79 26.86
CA SER A 104 33.00 -18.19 27.30
C SER A 104 34.24 -18.96 26.81
N ASN A 105 34.65 -18.78 25.55
CA ASN A 105 35.87 -19.40 25.02
C ASN A 105 37.12 -18.94 25.78
N ILE A 106 37.23 -17.65 26.11
CA ILE A 106 38.34 -17.13 26.90
C ILE A 106 38.37 -17.73 28.31
N GLN A 107 37.21 -17.80 28.98
CA GLN A 107 37.08 -18.43 30.29
C GLN A 107 37.50 -19.90 30.24
N ASN A 108 37.04 -20.65 29.23
CA ASN A 108 37.39 -22.05 29.03
C ASN A 108 38.90 -22.25 28.80
N VAL A 109 39.56 -21.33 28.08
CA VAL A 109 41.02 -21.35 27.90
C VAL A 109 41.75 -21.13 29.22
N PHE A 110 41.31 -20.17 30.04
CA PHE A 110 41.91 -19.92 31.35
C PHE A 110 41.69 -21.08 32.35
N GLU A 111 40.56 -21.78 32.25
CA GLU A 111 40.25 -22.95 33.07
C GLU A 111 40.89 -24.25 32.58
N GLY A 112 41.62 -24.23 31.47
CA GLY A 112 42.27 -25.41 30.88
C GLY A 112 41.30 -26.41 30.26
N LYS A 113 40.02 -26.04 30.10
CA LYS A 113 38.97 -26.85 29.42
C LYS A 113 39.04 -26.60 27.91
N ILE A 114 40.14 -27.01 27.30
CA ILE A 114 40.34 -26.85 25.86
C ILE A 114 39.89 -28.12 25.16
N ASP A 115 38.65 -28.16 24.69
CA ASP A 115 38.24 -29.15 23.69
C ASP A 115 39.00 -28.85 22.40
N THR A 116 40.12 -29.55 22.19
CA THR A 116 40.96 -29.43 20.98
C THR A 116 40.33 -30.15 19.78
N SER A 117 39.09 -30.65 19.92
CA SER A 117 38.22 -31.04 18.82
C SER A 117 37.69 -29.78 18.12
N VAL A 118 38.60 -28.96 17.60
CA VAL A 118 38.28 -28.10 16.47
C VAL A 118 37.84 -29.07 15.38
N SER A 119 36.53 -29.27 15.25
CA SER A 119 35.94 -29.87 14.07
C SER A 119 36.47 -29.02 12.93
N LYS A 120 37.48 -29.58 12.26
CA LYS A 120 38.09 -29.03 11.07
C LYS A 120 36.93 -28.96 10.09
N ASN A 121 36.26 -27.81 10.04
CA ASN A 121 35.44 -27.41 8.91
C ASN A 121 36.44 -27.31 7.76
N THR A 122 36.75 -28.48 7.20
CA THR A 122 37.38 -28.61 5.92
C THR A 122 36.42 -27.88 5.01
N ASN A 123 36.84 -26.69 4.59
CA ASN A 123 36.25 -26.01 3.45
C ASN A 123 36.52 -26.92 2.24
N GLU A 124 35.77 -28.03 2.16
CA GLU A 124 35.52 -28.73 0.92
C GLU A 124 34.97 -27.65 -0.02
N PRO A 125 35.60 -27.43 -1.19
CA PRO A 125 35.04 -26.49 -2.16
C PRO A 125 33.61 -26.95 -2.44
N PHE A 126 32.63 -26.10 -2.15
CA PHE A 126 31.23 -26.40 -2.43
C PHE A 126 31.10 -26.69 -3.94
N LEU A 127 31.01 -27.97 -4.30
CA LEU A 127 30.74 -28.40 -5.66
C LEU A 127 29.26 -28.15 -5.95
N TYR A 128 28.95 -26.97 -6.48
CA TYR A 128 27.60 -26.55 -6.86
C TYR A 128 26.89 -27.52 -7.82
N ASP A 129 27.64 -28.43 -8.45
CA ASP A 129 27.18 -29.44 -9.39
C ASP A 129 26.41 -30.61 -8.73
N THR A 130 26.36 -30.68 -7.39
CA THR A 130 25.64 -31.74 -6.65
C THR A 130 24.42 -31.26 -5.85
N VAL A 131 23.93 -30.04 -6.10
CA VAL A 131 22.70 -29.55 -5.48
C VAL A 131 21.49 -30.34 -6.01
N LYS A 132 21.09 -31.37 -5.24
CA LYS A 132 19.88 -32.15 -5.52
C LYS A 132 18.64 -31.32 -5.18
N LEU A 133 18.11 -30.62 -6.18
CA LEU A 133 16.87 -29.83 -6.09
C LEU A 133 15.63 -30.67 -5.72
N ASP A 134 15.71 -32.00 -5.79
CA ASP A 134 14.62 -32.91 -5.44
C ASP A 134 14.34 -33.00 -3.94
N LYS A 135 15.29 -32.60 -3.08
CA LYS A 135 15.14 -32.58 -1.62
C LYS A 135 15.05 -31.16 -1.10
N ILE A 136 13.89 -30.55 -1.32
CA ILE A 136 13.55 -29.26 -0.69
C ILE A 136 13.33 -29.51 0.81
N PRO A 137 14.06 -28.82 1.71
CA PRO A 137 13.81 -28.88 3.14
C PRO A 137 12.36 -28.50 3.46
N PRO A 138 11.73 -29.11 4.48
CA PRO A 138 10.34 -28.80 4.83
C PRO A 138 10.13 -27.32 5.19
N GLU A 139 11.17 -26.67 5.75
CA GLU A 139 11.17 -25.24 6.08
C GLU A 139 11.13 -24.35 4.82
N ASP A 140 11.95 -24.66 3.81
CA ASP A 140 11.95 -23.93 2.53
C ASP A 140 10.62 -24.10 1.80
N LYS A 141 10.03 -25.30 1.88
CA LYS A 141 8.70 -25.56 1.32
C LYS A 141 7.62 -24.73 2.02
N ALA A 142 7.64 -24.64 3.35
CA ALA A 142 6.67 -23.84 4.10
C ALA A 142 6.81 -22.35 3.79
N LEU A 143 8.04 -21.83 3.72
CA LEU A 143 8.30 -20.44 3.34
C LEU A 143 7.77 -20.10 1.94
N ARG A 144 8.01 -20.98 0.96
CA ARG A 144 7.48 -20.81 -0.40
C ARG A 144 5.96 -20.75 -0.41
N GLN A 145 5.29 -21.62 0.35
CA GLN A 145 3.83 -21.62 0.46
C GLN A 145 3.29 -20.32 1.07
N ASP A 146 3.98 -19.76 2.08
CA ASP A 146 3.59 -18.50 2.69
C ASP A 146 3.78 -17.30 1.73
N ILE A 147 4.86 -17.30 0.94
CA ILE A 147 5.12 -16.28 -0.09
C ILE A 147 4.07 -16.37 -1.19
N GLU A 148 3.81 -17.56 -1.74
CA GLU A 148 2.81 -17.76 -2.79
C GLU A 148 1.42 -17.31 -2.35
N ARG A 149 1.03 -17.60 -1.10
CA ARG A 149 -0.24 -17.15 -0.51
C ARG A 149 -0.30 -15.63 -0.33
N SER A 150 0.84 -15.02 0.01
CA SER A 150 0.94 -13.57 0.19
C SER A 150 0.86 -12.83 -1.15
N ASP A 151 1.43 -13.41 -2.20
CA ASP A 151 1.42 -12.85 -3.56
C ASP A 151 0.05 -12.99 -4.23
N GLU A 152 -0.74 -14.03 -3.92
CA GLU A 152 -2.09 -14.26 -4.49
C GLU A 152 -3.10 -13.14 -4.12
N PHE A 153 -2.89 -12.44 -2.99
CA PHE A 153 -3.72 -11.32 -2.56
C PHE A 153 -3.22 -9.95 -3.02
N SER A 154 -2.12 -9.89 -3.78
CA SER A 154 -1.60 -8.64 -4.35
C SER A 154 -2.14 -8.45 -5.77
N PRO A 155 -3.10 -7.54 -6.03
CA PRO A 155 -3.61 -7.30 -7.39
C PRO A 155 -2.56 -6.75 -8.38
N ALA A 156 -1.30 -6.54 -7.93
CA ALA A 156 -0.17 -6.14 -8.76
C ALA A 156 0.70 -7.32 -9.26
N SER A 157 0.63 -8.51 -8.65
CA SER A 157 1.52 -9.65 -8.96
C SER A 157 1.00 -10.56 -10.08
N ALA A 158 -0.30 -10.55 -10.37
CA ALA A 158 -0.94 -11.42 -11.37
C ALA A 158 -0.49 -11.21 -12.83
N LYS A 159 0.41 -10.25 -13.09
CA LYS A 159 1.03 -10.01 -14.42
C LYS A 159 2.51 -10.40 -14.50
N ALA A 160 3.12 -10.94 -13.43
CA ALA A 160 4.57 -11.13 -13.33
C ALA A 160 5.06 -12.58 -13.58
N SER A 161 4.19 -13.53 -13.89
CA SER A 161 4.57 -14.93 -14.11
C SER A 161 4.92 -15.22 -15.57
N THR A 162 6.00 -14.60 -16.09
CA THR A 162 6.87 -15.18 -17.15
C THR A 162 8.04 -14.26 -17.50
N SER A 163 9.14 -14.31 -16.74
CA SER A 163 10.51 -14.22 -17.28
C SER A 163 11.57 -14.24 -16.18
N LYS A 164 12.47 -15.21 -16.25
CA LYS A 164 13.74 -15.25 -15.52
C LYS A 164 14.61 -14.06 -15.93
N SER A 165 14.51 -12.97 -15.21
CA SER A 165 15.57 -11.98 -14.99
C SER A 165 14.95 -10.91 -14.11
N GLU A 166 15.48 -10.73 -12.89
CA GLU A 166 15.29 -9.47 -12.16
C GLU A 166 15.96 -8.35 -12.97
N PRO A 167 15.24 -7.25 -13.28
CA PRO A 167 15.90 -5.96 -13.16
C PRO A 167 15.02 -4.90 -12.48
N ALA A 168 15.66 -4.14 -11.61
CA ALA A 168 15.28 -2.79 -11.17
C ALA A 168 13.80 -2.60 -10.74
N ALA A 169 13.52 -2.95 -9.48
CA ALA A 169 12.48 -2.34 -8.65
C ALA A 169 11.10 -2.19 -9.31
N GLY A 170 10.36 -3.30 -9.40
CA GLY A 170 8.90 -3.30 -9.56
C GLY A 170 8.35 -2.79 -10.90
N LYS A 171 9.18 -2.60 -11.93
CA LYS A 171 8.74 -2.20 -13.28
C LYS A 171 9.05 -3.29 -14.29
N LEU A 172 8.00 -3.87 -14.88
CA LEU A 172 8.10 -4.85 -15.95
C LEU A 172 8.31 -4.14 -17.28
N PHE A 173 9.48 -4.32 -17.89
CA PHE A 173 9.78 -3.80 -19.22
C PHE A 173 9.48 -4.84 -20.30
N PHE A 174 9.05 -4.36 -21.46
CA PHE A 174 8.83 -5.17 -22.66
C PHE A 174 9.85 -4.80 -23.75
N PRO A 175 10.29 -5.76 -24.57
CA PRO A 175 11.17 -5.47 -25.69
C PRO A 175 10.46 -4.57 -26.72
N PRO A 176 11.04 -3.43 -27.12
CA PRO A 176 10.38 -2.48 -28.02
C PRO A 176 10.31 -2.98 -29.47
N VAL A 177 11.22 -3.85 -29.89
CA VAL A 177 11.29 -4.40 -31.26
C VAL A 177 11.80 -5.84 -31.24
N LYS A 178 11.39 -6.65 -32.22
CA LYS A 178 11.94 -8.01 -32.41
C LYS A 178 13.15 -7.95 -33.32
N GLY A 179 14.33 -8.22 -32.78
CA GLY A 179 15.59 -8.17 -33.53
C GLY A 179 16.75 -8.78 -32.76
N TYR A 180 17.95 -8.65 -33.33
CA TYR A 180 19.20 -9.11 -32.72
C TYR A 180 20.02 -7.92 -32.26
N VAL A 181 20.60 -8.01 -31.06
CA VAL A 181 21.45 -6.96 -30.49
C VAL A 181 22.83 -7.02 -31.17
N THR A 182 23.20 -5.96 -31.88
CA THR A 182 24.52 -5.85 -32.53
C THR A 182 25.55 -5.19 -31.63
N ASN A 183 25.13 -4.20 -30.84
CA ASN A 183 26.01 -3.46 -29.94
C ASN A 183 25.35 -3.25 -28.58
N GLN A 184 26.11 -3.54 -27.52
CA GLN A 184 25.61 -3.46 -26.15
C GLN A 184 25.97 -2.11 -25.52
N PHE A 185 25.26 -1.79 -24.44
CA PHE A 185 25.56 -0.61 -23.63
C PHE A 185 26.99 -0.68 -23.08
N ASN A 186 27.79 0.34 -23.38
CA ASN A 186 29.17 0.42 -22.90
C ASN A 186 29.52 1.86 -22.52
N ARG A 187 29.67 2.10 -21.21
CA ARG A 187 30.05 3.43 -20.68
C ARG A 187 31.47 3.85 -21.05
N GLN A 188 32.39 2.91 -21.25
CA GLN A 188 33.79 3.21 -21.55
C GLN A 188 33.95 3.75 -22.98
N THR A 189 33.19 3.20 -23.93
CA THR A 189 33.17 3.66 -25.32
C THR A 189 32.13 4.77 -25.56
N ASN A 190 31.58 5.34 -24.49
CA ASN A 190 30.50 6.34 -24.51
C ASN A 190 29.27 5.92 -25.33
N HIS A 191 29.02 4.61 -25.45
CA HIS A 191 27.86 4.06 -26.13
C HIS A 191 26.71 3.91 -25.11
N ILE A 192 25.93 4.98 -24.95
CA ILE A 192 24.84 5.08 -23.96
C ILE A 192 23.51 4.53 -24.52
N GLY A 193 23.57 3.37 -25.18
CA GLY A 193 22.42 2.75 -25.84
C GLY A 193 22.65 1.28 -26.15
N VAL A 194 21.63 0.66 -26.75
CA VAL A 194 21.70 -0.71 -27.28
C VAL A 194 21.22 -0.65 -28.72
N ASP A 195 22.02 -1.17 -29.63
CA ASP A 195 21.68 -1.21 -31.06
C ASP A 195 21.01 -2.55 -31.37
N ILE A 196 19.81 -2.48 -31.95
CA ILE A 196 19.01 -3.65 -32.31
C ILE A 196 18.75 -3.60 -33.82
N VAL A 197 19.18 -4.63 -34.53
CA VAL A 197 18.89 -4.79 -35.95
C VAL A 197 17.58 -5.56 -36.10
N ALA A 198 16.64 -4.95 -36.82
CA ALA A 198 15.34 -5.50 -37.14
C ALA A 198 15.08 -5.41 -38.65
N PRO A 199 14.12 -6.18 -39.19
CA PRO A 199 13.67 -6.05 -40.58
C PRO A 199 13.18 -4.62 -40.89
N ALA A 200 13.27 -4.23 -42.16
CA ALA A 200 12.69 -2.96 -42.62
C ALA A 200 11.18 -2.92 -42.30
N ASP A 201 10.69 -1.75 -41.87
CA ASP A 201 9.31 -1.49 -41.46
C ASP A 201 8.79 -2.30 -40.25
N GLU A 202 9.67 -2.86 -39.42
CA GLU A 202 9.26 -3.49 -38.15
C GLU A 202 8.67 -2.46 -37.16
N THR A 203 7.57 -2.80 -36.52
CA THR A 203 6.87 -1.89 -35.59
C THR A 203 7.63 -1.72 -34.27
N VAL A 204 7.98 -0.48 -33.92
CA VAL A 204 8.55 -0.12 -32.62
C VAL A 204 7.44 0.14 -31.60
N LYS A 205 7.47 -0.59 -30.49
CA LYS A 205 6.50 -0.53 -29.39
C LYS A 205 7.12 0.13 -28.16
N ALA A 206 6.28 0.67 -27.28
CA ALA A 206 6.73 1.22 -26.01
C ALA A 206 7.27 0.11 -25.10
N ALA A 207 8.45 0.33 -24.49
CA ALA A 207 9.04 -0.61 -23.56
C ALA A 207 8.35 -0.62 -22.18
N LEU A 208 7.63 0.47 -21.86
CA LEU A 208 6.89 0.65 -20.61
C LEU A 208 5.76 1.66 -20.83
N GLU A 209 4.70 1.59 -20.03
CA GLU A 209 3.66 2.63 -19.97
C GLU A 209 4.25 3.99 -19.55
N GLY A 210 3.84 5.07 -20.22
CA GLY A 210 4.38 6.41 -19.98
C GLY A 210 3.72 7.49 -20.84
N HIS A 211 4.30 8.69 -20.80
CA HIS A 211 3.86 9.85 -21.58
C HIS A 211 4.95 10.30 -22.56
N VAL A 212 4.56 10.75 -23.75
CA VAL A 212 5.48 11.23 -24.79
C VAL A 212 5.90 12.66 -24.47
N ILE A 213 7.18 12.86 -24.19
CA ILE A 213 7.75 14.20 -23.93
C ILE A 213 8.34 14.86 -25.18
N MET A 214 8.70 14.08 -26.20
CA MET A 214 9.33 14.56 -27.42
C MET A 214 9.01 13.63 -28.60
N ALA A 215 8.65 14.22 -29.74
CA ALA A 215 8.43 13.53 -31.01
C ALA A 215 8.86 14.46 -32.16
N SER A 216 10.18 14.53 -32.39
CA SER A 216 10.79 15.37 -33.42
C SER A 216 11.92 14.61 -34.11
N TRP A 217 12.32 15.10 -35.29
CA TRP A 217 13.49 14.61 -36.01
C TRP A 217 14.74 15.32 -35.49
N THR A 218 15.75 14.52 -35.11
CA THR A 218 17.10 15.02 -34.84
C THR A 218 17.95 14.78 -36.08
N LEU A 219 18.43 15.85 -36.73
CA LEU A 219 19.37 15.78 -37.85
C LEU A 219 20.78 15.48 -37.34
N GLU A 220 20.98 14.29 -36.77
CA GLU A 220 22.33 13.76 -36.55
C GLU A 220 22.30 12.26 -36.84
N THR A 221 22.62 11.92 -38.09
CA THR A 221 23.34 10.72 -38.55
C THR A 221 23.23 10.62 -40.09
N MET A 222 24.16 11.29 -40.79
CA MET A 222 24.84 10.66 -41.94
C MET A 222 26.18 10.14 -41.44
#